data_AF-W1WE29-F1
#
_entry.id   AF-W1WE29-F1
#
_cell.length_a   1.000
_cell.length_b   1.000
_cell.length_c   1.000
_cell.angle_alpha   90.00
_cell.angle_beta   90.00
_cell.angle_gamma   90.00
#
_symmetry.space_group_name_H-M   'P 1'
#
loop_
_entity.id
_entity.type
_entity.pdbx_description
1 polymer ?
#
loop_
_entity_poly.entity_id
_entity_poly.type
_entity_poly.pdbx_seq_one_letter_code
_entity_poly.pdbx_strand_id
1 'polypeptide(L)' 'MKALTARQQEVFDLIRDHISQTGMPPTRAEIAQR' A
#
# COMPACT_ATOMS: atom_id res chain seq x y z
N MET A 1 14.27 0.07 13.72
CA MET A 1 13.48 -0.36 12.55
C MET A 1 14.33 -0.19 11.31
N LYS A 2 14.34 -1.16 10.38
CA LYS A 2 14.99 -0.96 9.07
C LYS A 2 14.16 0.02 8.24
N ALA A 3 14.84 0.89 7.48
CA ALA A 3 14.17 1.75 6.52
C ALA A 3 13.49 0.90 5.44
N LEU A 4 12.29 1.33 5.03
CA LEU A 4 11.60 0.71 3.90
C LEU A 4 12.33 1.06 2.61
N THR A 5 12.36 0.12 1.67
CA THR A 5 12.73 0.44 0.28
C THR A 5 11.67 1.37 -0.32
N ALA A 6 12.01 2.08 -1.41
CA ALA A 6 11.06 2.96 -2.10
C ALA A 6 9.74 2.24 -2.42
N ARG A 7 9.82 1.02 -2.97
CA ARG A 7 8.63 0.22 -3.28
C ARG A 7 7.83 -0.17 -2.03
N GLN A 8 8.51 -0.48 -0.92
CA GLN A 8 7.83 -0.80 0.33
C GLN A 8 7.10 0.41 0.90
N GLN A 9 7.67 1.62 0.78
CA GLN A 9 7.02 2.86 1.17
C GLN A 9 5.76 3.13 0.33
N GLU A 10 5.86 2.99 -1.00
CA GLU A 10 4.70 3.12 -1.90
C GLU A 10 3.57 2.15 -1.54
N VAL A 11 3.88 0.87 -1.33
CA VAL A 11 2.87 -0.14 -0.98
C VAL A 11 2.23 0.18 0.38
N PHE A 12 3.03 0.64 1.33
CA PHE A 12 2.54 1.02 2.65
C PHE A 12 1.58 2.22 2.58
N ASP A 13 1.95 3.26 1.84
CA ASP A 13 1.11 4.44 1.65
C ASP A 13 -0.18 4.08 0.89
N LEU A 14 -0.09 3.24 -0.16
CA LEU A 14 -1.25 2.73 -0.88
C LEU A 14 -2.21 1.97 0.05
N ILE A 15 -1.71 1.07 0.90
CA ILE A 15 -2.55 0.31 1.84
C ILE A 15 -3.24 1.26 2.82
N ARG A 16 -2.50 2.22 3.39
CA ARG A 16 -3.04 3.20 4.33
C ARG A 16 -4.17 4.02 3.69
N ASP A 17 -3.93 4.54 2.48
CA ASP A 17 -4.90 5.38 1.77
C ASP A 17 -6.14 4.58 1.40
N HIS A 18 -5.98 3.35 0.91
CA HIS A 18 -7.11 2.50 0.53
C HIS A 18 -7.99 2.15 1.74
N ILE A 19 -7.38 1.75 2.86
CA ILE A 19 -8.13 1.50 4.11
C ILE A 19 -8.88 2.76 4.56
N SER A 20 -8.25 3.93 4.46
CA SER A 20 -8.87 5.20 4.86
C SER A 20 -10.07 5.58 3.98
N GLN A 21 -10.06 5.18 2.72
CA GLN A 21 -11.11 5.52 1.75
C GLN A 21 -12.24 4.49 1.70
N THR A 22 -11.92 3.19 1.78
CA THR A 22 -12.87 2.10 1.52
C THR A 22 -13.18 1.25 2.74
N GLY A 23 -12.38 1.37 3.81
CA GLY A 23 -12.42 0.49 4.98
C GLY A 23 -11.77 -0.87 4.78
N MET A 24 -11.18 -1.15 3.60
CA MET A 24 -10.51 -2.41 3.27
C MET A 24 -9.13 -2.17 2.64
N PRO A 25 -8.17 -3.09 2.83
CA PRO A 25 -6.88 -3.02 2.13
C PRO A 25 -7.04 -3.36 0.64
N PRO A 26 -6.12 -2.90 -0.22
CA PRO A 26 -6.13 -3.27 -1.63
C PRO A 26 -5.75 -4.76 -1.79
N THR A 27 -6.20 -5.35 -2.88
CA THR A 27 -5.79 -6.69 -3.32
C THR A 27 -4.37 -6.68 -3.88
N ARG A 28 -3.79 -7.88 -4.00
CA ARG A 28 -2.47 -8.06 -4.64
C ARG A 28 -2.47 -7.61 -6.11
N ALA A 29 -3.58 -7.76 -6.82
CA ALA A 29 -3.70 -7.34 -8.21
C ALA A 29 -3.66 -5.81 -8.34
N GLU A 30 -4.37 -5.10 -7.45
CA GLU A 30 -4.36 -3.63 -7.42
C GLU A 30 -2.99 -3.09 -7.00
N ILE A 31 -2.31 -3.74 -6.06
CA ILE A 31 -0.92 -3.39 -5.69
C ILE A 31 0.02 -3.55 -6.90
N ALA A 32 -0.16 -4.60 -7.71
CA ALA A 32 0.69 -4.85 -8.88
C ALA A 32 0.45 -3.87 -10.04
N GLN A 33 -0.71 -3.21 -10.09
CA GLN A 33 -1.05 -2.21 -11.12
C GLN A 33 -0.50 -0.81 -10.82
N ARG A 34 0.02 -0.59 -9.61
CA ARG A 34 0.67 0.65 -9.17
C ARG A 34 2.17 0.55 -9.31
#